data_AF-A0A7Y6AS75-F1
#
_entry.id   AF-A0A7Y6AS75-F1
#
_cell.length_a   1.000
_cell.length_b   1.000
_cell.length_c   1.000
_cell.angle_alpha   90.00
_cell.angle_beta   90.00
_cell.angle_gamma   90.00
#
_symmetry.space_group_name_H-M   'P 1'
#
loop_
_entity.id
_entity.type
_entity.pdbx_description
1 polymer ?
#
loop_
_entity_poly.entity_id
_entity_poly.type
_entity_poly.pdbx_seq_one_letter_code
_entity_poly.pdbx_strand_id
1 'polypeptide(L)'
;MFKPTPNPPRNPSPLFLIAPGINNETLLAHACESLASASVMTNDFATFLEGTHRNTALAIAQIIMLAELAVNRVLDNLDPQD
;
A
#
# COMPACT_ATOMS: atom_id res chain seq x y z
N MET A 1 -7.75 -34.95 24.36
CA MET A 1 -6.76 -33.87 24.19
C MET A 1 -6.55 -33.67 22.69
N PHE A 2 -7.22 -32.68 22.08
CA PHE A 2 -7.05 -32.36 20.66
C PHE A 2 -5.76 -31.58 20.49
N LYS A 3 -4.77 -32.16 19.79
CA LYS A 3 -3.53 -31.46 19.46
C LYS A 3 -3.76 -30.68 18.16
N PRO A 4 -3.56 -29.36 18.11
CA PRO A 4 -3.64 -28.62 16.87
C PRO A 4 -2.48 -29.07 15.98
N THR A 5 -2.78 -29.66 14.83
CA THR A 5 -1.79 -29.89 13.78
C THR A 5 -1.28 -28.54 13.27
N PRO A 6 0.03 -28.35 13.08
CA PRO A 6 0.55 -27.15 12.43
C PRO A 6 -0.06 -27.06 11.03
N ASN A 7 -0.77 -25.97 10.74
CA ASN A 7 -1.24 -25.71 9.38
C ASN A 7 0.01 -25.63 8.47
N PRO A 8 0.06 -26.36 7.34
CA PRO A 8 1.13 -26.19 6.38
C PRO A 8 1.20 -24.71 5.97
N PRO A 9 2.41 -24.17 5.74
CA PRO A 9 2.55 -22.79 5.27
C PRO A 9 1.67 -22.63 4.02
N ARG A 10 0.77 -21.64 4.05
CA ARG A 10 -0.11 -21.35 2.91
C ARG A 10 0.78 -21.07 1.71
N ASN A 11 0.73 -21.93 0.69
CA ASN A 11 1.32 -21.62 -0.61
C ASN A 11 0.65 -20.34 -1.13
N PRO A 12 1.40 -19.24 -1.35
CA PRO A 12 0.85 -18.07 -2.00
C PRO A 12 0.23 -18.47 -3.33
N SER A 13 -0.97 -17.96 -3.63
CA SER A 13 -1.55 -18.14 -4.96
C SER A 13 -0.58 -17.59 -6.01
N PRO A 14 -0.24 -18.34 -7.07
CA PRO A 14 0.69 -17.86 -8.09
C PRO A 14 0.09 -16.75 -8.98
N LEU A 15 -1.18 -16.37 -8.77
CA LEU A 15 -1.84 -15.35 -9.59
C LEU A 15 -1.14 -13.99 -9.52
N PHE A 16 -0.57 -13.62 -8.37
CA PHE A 16 0.17 -12.37 -8.21
C PHE A 16 1.40 -12.62 -7.31
N LEU A 17 2.59 -12.40 -7.87
CA LEU A 17 3.86 -12.51 -7.16
C LEU A 17 4.78 -11.36 -7.58
N ILE A 18 5.55 -10.84 -6.64
CA ILE A 18 6.71 -10.00 -6.95
C ILE A 18 7.80 -10.91 -7.54
N ALA A 19 8.27 -10.61 -8.75
CA ALA A 19 9.30 -11.42 -9.40
C ALA A 19 10.59 -11.46 -8.55
N PRO A 20 11.27 -12.62 -8.49
CA PRO A 20 12.56 -12.70 -7.81
C PRO A 20 13.57 -11.80 -8.52
N GLY A 21 14.36 -11.03 -7.76
CA GLY A 21 15.39 -10.14 -8.29
C GLY A 21 14.96 -8.69 -8.55
N ILE A 22 13.71 -8.32 -8.28
CA ILE A 22 13.30 -6.90 -8.25
C ILE A 22 13.96 -6.22 -7.05
N ASN A 23 14.59 -5.06 -7.29
CA ASN A 23 15.27 -4.29 -6.24
C ASN A 23 14.29 -3.48 -5.37
N ASN A 24 14.73 -3.07 -4.18
CA ASN A 24 13.88 -2.34 -3.23
C ASN A 24 13.38 -1.00 -3.79
N GLU A 25 14.21 -0.31 -4.58
CA GLU A 25 13.86 0.96 -5.21
C GLU A 25 12.65 0.81 -6.15
N THR A 26 12.67 -0.18 -7.05
CA THR A 26 11.55 -0.48 -7.96
C THR A 26 10.29 -0.85 -7.18
N LEU A 27 10.43 -1.61 -6.10
CA LEU A 27 9.28 -1.97 -5.24
C LEU A 27 8.68 -0.75 -4.55
N LEU A 28 9.53 0.14 -4.03
CA LEU A 28 9.10 1.35 -3.34
C LEU A 28 8.52 2.38 -4.33
N ALA A 29 9.10 2.52 -5.52
CA ALA A 29 8.55 3.35 -6.59
C ALA A 29 7.16 2.87 -7.01
N HIS A 30 6.99 1.58 -7.27
CA HIS A 30 5.68 1.00 -7.57
C HIS A 30 4.69 1.18 -6.41
N ALA A 31 5.15 1.03 -5.15
CA ALA A 31 4.32 1.27 -3.98
C ALA A 31 3.87 2.74 -3.89
N CYS A 32 4.77 3.69 -4.16
CA CYS A 32 4.45 5.11 -4.22
C CYS A 32 3.40 5.41 -5.29
N GLU A 33 3.61 4.93 -6.53
CA GLU A 33 2.63 5.10 -7.62
C GLU A 33 1.27 4.49 -7.28
N SER A 34 1.26 3.31 -6.64
CA SER A 34 0.02 2.66 -6.20
C SER A 34 -0.70 3.47 -5.11
N LEU A 35 0.03 4.05 -4.16
CA LEU A 35 -0.53 4.90 -3.10
C LEU A 35 -1.06 6.21 -3.67
N ALA A 36 -0.33 6.85 -4.58
CA ALA A 36 -0.80 8.06 -5.26
C ALA A 36 -2.11 7.79 -6.04
N SER A 37 -2.18 6.67 -6.77
CA SER A 37 -3.41 6.24 -7.44
C SER A 37 -4.55 5.99 -6.46
N ALA A 38 -4.28 5.32 -5.33
CA ALA A 38 -5.29 5.05 -4.30
C ALA A 38 -5.80 6.35 -3.65
N SER A 39 -4.93 7.35 -3.47
CA SER A 39 -5.28 8.67 -2.95
C SER A 39 -6.27 9.37 -3.88
N VAL A 40 -5.96 9.41 -5.19
CA VAL A 40 -6.85 9.98 -6.22
C VAL A 40 -8.20 9.27 -6.24
N MET A 41 -8.21 7.93 -6.29
CA MET A 41 -9.44 7.15 -6.30
C MET A 41 -10.29 7.36 -5.03
N THR A 42 -9.65 7.41 -3.86
CA THR A 42 -10.36 7.61 -2.58
C THR A 42 -10.96 9.01 -2.51
N ASN A 43 -10.22 10.02 -2.98
CA ASN A 43 -10.70 11.39 -3.01
C ASN A 43 -11.85 11.58 -4.03
N ASP A 44 -11.75 10.96 -5.21
CA ASP A 44 -12.84 10.92 -6.19
C ASP A 44 -14.07 10.22 -5.60
N PHE A 45 -13.88 9.06 -4.97
CA PHE A 45 -14.96 8.34 -4.29
C PHE A 45 -15.64 9.18 -3.19
N ALA A 46 -14.86 9.95 -2.42
CA ALA A 46 -15.40 10.83 -1.40
C ALA A 46 -16.33 11.92 -1.95
N THR A 47 -16.23 12.28 -3.24
CA THR A 47 -17.14 13.24 -3.87
C THR A 47 -18.57 12.73 -3.98
N PHE A 48 -18.76 11.41 -4.08
CA PHE A 48 -20.06 10.74 -4.18
C PHE A 48 -20.68 10.44 -2.81
N LEU A 49 -19.96 10.71 -1.71
CA LEU A 49 -20.40 10.45 -0.36
C LEU A 49 -20.85 11.74 0.36
N GLU A 50 -21.71 11.56 1.34
CA GLU A 50 -22.21 12.63 2.22
C GLU A 50 -22.00 12.28 3.70
N GLY A 51 -22.10 13.30 4.55
CA GLY A 51 -22.09 13.16 6.00
C GLY A 51 -20.86 12.42 6.54
N THR A 52 -21.09 11.48 7.45
CA THR A 52 -20.03 10.73 8.14
C THR A 52 -19.23 9.82 7.21
N HIS A 53 -19.86 9.26 6.16
CA HIS A 53 -19.17 8.39 5.21
C HIS A 53 -18.14 9.15 4.37
N ARG A 54 -18.45 10.39 3.96
CA ARG A 54 -17.48 11.28 3.32
C ARG A 54 -16.29 11.55 4.23
N ASN A 55 -16.55 11.83 5.51
CA ASN A 55 -15.48 12.06 6.49
C ASN A 55 -14.59 10.83 6.66
N THR A 56 -15.17 9.63 6.67
CA THR A 56 -14.41 8.38 6.70
C THR A 56 -13.54 8.22 5.45
N ALA A 57 -14.07 8.48 4.25
CA ALA A 57 -13.29 8.39 3.02
C ALA A 57 -12.14 9.42 2.99
N LEU A 58 -12.38 10.65 3.44
CA LEU A 58 -11.33 11.67 3.56
C LEU A 58 -10.26 11.28 4.59
N ALA A 59 -10.64 10.65 5.71
CA ALA A 59 -9.67 10.13 6.68
C ALA A 59 -8.81 9.01 6.09
N ILE A 60 -9.39 8.12 5.27
CA ILE A 60 -8.65 7.08 4.54
C ILE A 60 -7.68 7.74 3.55
N ALA A 61 -8.12 8.73 2.78
CA ALA A 61 -7.27 9.48 1.86
C ALA A 61 -6.07 10.13 2.58
N GLN A 62 -6.31 10.69 3.77
CA GLN A 62 -5.24 11.24 4.62
C GLN A 62 -4.22 10.18 5.03
N ILE A 63 -4.67 8.99 5.44
CA ILE A 63 -3.78 7.88 5.81
C ILE A 63 -2.95 7.42 4.61
N ILE A 64 -3.55 7.35 3.41
CA ILE A 64 -2.84 6.99 2.18
C ILE A 64 -1.75 8.01 1.87
N MET A 65 -2.04 9.31 1.93
CA MET A 65 -1.05 10.36 1.72
C MET A 65 0.11 10.27 2.74
N LEU A 66 -0.18 9.96 4.00
CA LEU A 66 0.87 9.78 5.02
C LEU A 66 1.75 8.55 4.72
N ALA A 67 1.17 7.46 4.25
CA ALA A 67 1.92 6.28 3.82
C ALA A 67 2.80 6.58 2.59
N GLU A 68 2.29 7.35 1.63
CA GLU A 68 3.04 7.79 0.45
C GLU A 68 4.26 8.63 0.84
N LEU A 69 4.10 9.59 1.76
CA LEU A 69 5.21 10.37 2.31
C LEU A 69 6.27 9.49 3.00
N ALA A 70 5.84 8.48 3.76
CA ALA A 70 6.77 7.56 4.40
C ALA A 70 7.55 6.71 3.38
N VAL A 71 6.88 6.22 2.33
CA VAL A 71 7.52 5.46 1.23
C VAL A 71 8.50 6.33 0.47
N ASN A 72 8.10 7.55 0.08
CA ASN A 72 8.99 8.52 -0.56
C ASN A 72 10.23 8.80 0.30
N ARG A 73 10.06 9.02 1.60
CA ARG A 73 11.20 9.25 2.49
C ARG A 73 12.16 8.06 2.56
N VAL A 74 11.66 6.82 2.48
CA VAL A 74 12.50 5.63 2.41
C VAL A 74 13.21 5.53 1.06
N LEU A 75 12.53 5.86 -0.05
CA LEU A 75 13.13 5.92 -1.38
C LEU A 75 14.29 6.92 -1.41
N ASP A 76 14.09 8.14 -0.88
CA ASP A 76 15.13 9.19 -0.80
C ASP A 76 16.35 8.76 0.01
N ASN A 77 16.19 7.85 1.00
CA ASN A 77 17.32 7.31 1.77
C ASN A 77 18.13 6.27 0.98
N LEU A 78 17.52 5.63 -0.02
CA LEU A 78 18.17 4.61 -0.86
C LEU A 78 18.91 5.24 -2.04
N ASP A 79 18.44 6.38 -2.52
CA ASP A 79 19.09 7.20 -3.54
C ASP A 79 19.48 8.58 -2.95
N PRO A 80 20.52 8.64 -2.09
CA PRO A 80 21.02 9.91 -1.62
C PRO A 80 21.55 10.71 -2.81
N GLN A 81 20.78 11.73 -3.20
CA GLN A 81 21.18 12.71 -4.21
C GLN A 81 22.45 13.43 -3.71
N ASP A 82 23.62 13.05 -4.23
CA ASP A 82 24.87 13.82 -4.14
C ASP A 82 24.83 15.03 -5.09
#